data_AF-A0A4Q5U8N2-F1
#
_entry.id   AF-A0A4Q5U8N2-F1
#
_cell.length_a   1.000
_cell.length_b   1.000
_cell.length_c   1.000
_cell.angle_alpha   90.00
_cell.angle_beta   90.00
_cell.angle_gamma   90.00
#
_symmetry.space_group_name_H-M   'P 1'
#
loop_
_entity.id
_entity.type
_entity.pdbx_description
1 polymer ?
#
loop_
_entity_poly.entity_id
_entity_poly.type
_entity_poly.pdbx_seq_one_letter_code
_entity_poly.pdbx_strand_id
1 'polypeptide(L)'
;MSEMISIEFNHQHQVYHALIRCTSIDGLLQVRVTVMNGDIEPMLSGHHIFVLDGGQLIPVRECQQANTREIQQKIMATLECSSDFAALYGQYFTETHSGEG
;
A
#
# COMPACT_ATOMS: atom_id res chain seq x y z
N MET A 1 -3.07 -14.02 6.89
CA MET A 1 -1.66 -13.74 7.27
C MET A 1 -1.46 -12.23 7.39
N SER A 2 -0.45 -11.79 8.12
CA SER A 2 -0.09 -10.36 8.25
C SER A 2 1.39 -10.21 7.94
N GLU A 3 1.69 -9.75 6.74
CA GLU A 3 3.08 -9.54 6.28
C GLU A 3 3.42 -8.06 6.38
N MET A 4 4.69 -7.77 6.63
CA MET A 4 5.19 -6.39 6.71
C MET A 4 6.30 -6.16 5.69
N ILE A 5 6.18 -5.09 4.92
CA ILE A 5 7.22 -4.62 3.99
C ILE A 5 7.60 -3.19 4.33
N SER A 6 8.84 -2.84 4.07
CA SER A 6 9.32 -1.47 4.20
C SER A 6 9.54 -0.90 2.81
N ILE A 7 9.09 0.33 2.58
CA ILE A 7 9.34 1.05 1.34
C ILE A 7 10.02 2.39 1.62
N GLU A 8 10.70 2.88 0.60
CA GLU A 8 11.28 4.20 0.55
C GLU A 8 10.68 4.96 -0.64
N PHE A 9 10.27 6.21 -0.44
CA PHE A 9 9.75 7.05 -1.52
C PHE A 9 10.15 8.51 -1.38
N ASN A 10 10.22 9.20 -2.51
CA ASN A 10 10.60 10.62 -2.58
C ASN A 10 9.36 11.52 -2.69
N HIS A 11 9.25 12.56 -1.86
CA HIS A 11 8.22 13.60 -2.00
C HIS A 11 8.82 14.97 -1.63
N GLN A 12 8.56 16.00 -2.44
CA GLN A 12 9.07 17.36 -2.24
C GLN A 12 10.57 17.45 -1.87
N HIS A 13 11.42 16.67 -2.56
CA HIS A 13 12.88 16.61 -2.35
C HIS A 13 13.34 15.98 -1.02
N GLN A 14 12.44 15.31 -0.30
CA GLN A 14 12.78 14.53 0.89
C GLN A 14 12.48 13.05 0.66
N VAL A 15 13.29 12.21 1.29
CA VAL A 15 13.12 10.75 1.32
C VAL A 15 12.30 10.38 2.55
N TYR A 16 11.26 9.60 2.34
CA TYR A 16 10.36 9.10 3.38
C TYR A 16 10.45 7.58 3.44
N HIS A 17 10.41 7.05 4.67
CA HIS A 17 10.33 5.62 4.92
C HIS A 17 8.94 5.27 5.44
N ALA A 18 8.34 4.23 4.88
CA ALA A 18 7.05 3.74 5.32
C ALA A 18 7.08 2.25 5.60
N LEU A 19 6.41 1.87 6.69
CA LEU A 19 6.07 0.51 7.02
C LEU A 19 4.70 0.20 6.44
N ILE A 20 4.61 -0.93 5.76
CA ILE A 20 3.43 -1.36 5.04
C ILE A 20 3.00 -2.68 5.64
N ARG A 21 1.76 -2.75 6.09
CA ARG A 21 1.16 -3.96 6.61
C ARG A 21 0.13 -4.48 5.62
N CYS A 22 0.33 -5.69 5.14
CA CYS A 22 -0.56 -6.38 4.23
C CYS A 22 -1.40 -7.41 5.00
N THR A 23 -2.72 -7.32 4.89
CA THR A 23 -3.68 -8.23 5.54
C THR A 23 -4.78 -8.61 4.57
N SER A 24 -5.11 -9.90 4.46
CA SER A 24 -6.29 -10.33 3.72
C SER A 24 -7.56 -10.16 4.57
N ILE A 25 -8.58 -9.51 4.01
CA ILE A 25 -9.91 -9.34 4.60
C ILE A 25 -10.93 -9.64 3.51
N ASP A 26 -11.84 -10.57 3.76
CA ASP A 26 -12.92 -10.97 2.84
C ASP A 26 -12.45 -11.31 1.41
N GLY A 27 -11.26 -11.91 1.27
CA GLY A 27 -10.72 -12.26 -0.04
C GLY A 27 -10.13 -11.06 -0.81
N LEU A 28 -9.97 -9.90 -0.18
CA LEU A 28 -9.20 -8.77 -0.70
C LEU A 28 -7.92 -8.54 0.11
N LEU A 29 -6.82 -8.19 -0.58
CA LEU A 29 -5.59 -7.78 0.10
C LEU A 29 -5.69 -6.30 0.49
N GLN A 30 -5.81 -6.03 1.78
CA GLN A 30 -5.76 -4.69 2.33
C GLN A 30 -4.31 -4.33 2.69
N VAL A 31 -3.88 -3.15 2.27
CA VAL A 31 -2.56 -2.58 2.50
C VAL A 31 -2.71 -1.35 3.38
N ARG A 32 -2.12 -1.39 4.58
CA ARG A 32 -2.09 -0.25 5.50
C ARG A 32 -0.68 0.33 5.55
N VAL A 33 -0.58 1.65 5.47
CA VAL A 33 0.68 2.37 5.42
C VAL A 33 0.90 3.20 6.67
N THR A 34 2.12 3.20 7.17
CA THR A 34 2.58 4.01 8.30
C THR A 34 3.90 4.66 7.90
N VAL A 35 3.91 5.97 7.67
CA VAL A 35 5.14 6.71 7.39
C VAL A 35 5.88 6.94 8.71
N MET A 36 7.09 6.42 8.79
CA MET A 36 7.89 6.40 10.02
C MET A 36 8.54 7.75 10.31
N ASN A 37 8.91 8.47 9.26
CA ASN A 37 9.67 9.70 9.36
C ASN A 37 8.95 10.81 8.60
N GLY A 38 8.38 11.78 9.30
CA GLY A 38 8.10 13.09 8.72
C GLY A 38 6.71 13.65 8.98
N ASP A 39 6.59 14.94 8.67
CA ASP A 39 5.39 15.76 8.89
C ASP A 39 4.19 15.34 8.03
N ILE A 40 4.37 14.36 7.14
CA ILE A 40 3.34 13.87 6.22
C ILE A 40 2.45 12.79 6.82
N GLU A 41 2.87 12.11 7.90
CA GLU A 41 2.06 11.04 8.52
C GLU A 41 0.68 11.56 8.98
N PRO A 42 0.57 12.74 9.65
CA PRO A 42 -0.73 13.33 9.96
C PRO A 42 -1.58 13.64 8.72
N MET A 43 -0.96 13.95 7.58
CA MET A 43 -1.66 14.26 6.32
C MET A 43 -2.34 13.02 5.71
N LEU A 44 -1.82 11.82 6.02
CA LEU A 44 -2.36 10.54 5.59
C LEU A 44 -3.37 9.95 6.57
N SER A 45 -3.73 10.69 7.64
CA SER A 45 -4.74 10.25 8.59
C SER A 45 -6.07 9.94 7.89
N GLY A 46 -6.53 8.69 8.00
CA GLY A 46 -7.73 8.20 7.28
C GLY A 46 -7.57 7.97 5.77
N HIS A 47 -6.37 8.19 5.21
CA HIS A 47 -6.05 8.05 3.77
C HIS A 47 -4.85 7.10 3.51
N HIS A 48 -4.40 6.37 4.53
CA HIS A 48 -3.24 5.47 4.48
C HIS A 48 -3.61 4.00 4.23
N ILE A 49 -4.81 3.74 3.71
CA ILE A 49 -5.32 2.38 3.47
C ILE A 49 -5.65 2.23 1.99
N PHE A 50 -5.13 1.16 1.41
CA PHE A 50 -5.36 0.74 0.04
C PHE A 50 -5.91 -0.69 0.03
N VAL A 51 -6.64 -1.03 -1.03
CA VAL A 51 -7.08 -2.38 -1.33
C VAL A 51 -6.56 -2.77 -2.70
N LEU A 52 -6.21 -4.03 -2.84
CA LEU A 52 -5.88 -4.62 -4.12
C LEU A 52 -7.17 -5.19 -4.72
N ASP A 53 -7.62 -4.61 -5.82
CA ASP A 53 -8.80 -5.05 -6.55
C ASP A 53 -8.48 -5.15 -8.05
N GLY A 54 -8.81 -6.28 -8.66
CA GLY A 54 -8.51 -6.53 -10.08
C GLY A 54 -7.03 -6.39 -10.48
N GLY A 55 -6.09 -6.60 -9.53
CA GLY A 55 -4.65 -6.45 -9.77
C GLY A 55 -4.14 -5.01 -9.67
N GLN A 56 -4.98 -4.05 -9.25
CA GLN A 56 -4.59 -2.66 -9.04
C GLN A 56 -4.73 -2.28 -7.57
N LEU A 57 -3.79 -1.47 -7.07
CA LEU A 57 -3.96 -0.83 -5.76
C LEU A 57 -4.92 0.34 -5.89
N ILE A 58 -5.90 0.43 -5.00
CA ILE A 58 -6.91 1.48 -4.99
C ILE A 58 -7.01 2.05 -3.57
N PRO A 59 -7.01 3.37 -3.37
CA PRO A 59 -7.24 3.95 -2.05
C PRO A 59 -8.65 3.65 -1.56
N VAL A 60 -8.79 3.17 -0.31
CA VAL A 60 -10.11 2.95 0.31
C VAL A 60 -10.89 4.25 0.45
N ARG A 61 -10.18 5.36 0.63
CA ARG A 61 -10.75 6.70 0.74
C ARG A 61 -10.03 7.68 -0.15
N GLU A 62 -10.75 8.21 -1.13
CA GLU A 62 -10.27 9.30 -1.96
C GLU A 62 -10.08 10.58 -1.13
N CYS A 63 -8.98 11.30 -1.38
CA CYS A 63 -8.72 12.61 -0.81
C CYS A 63 -8.84 13.70 -1.89
N GLN A 64 -9.59 14.76 -1.61
CA GLN A 64 -9.68 15.91 -2.52
C GLN A 64 -8.48 16.86 -2.37
N GLN A 65 -7.69 16.74 -1.29
CA GLN A 65 -6.48 17.53 -1.11
C GLN A 65 -5.40 17.03 -2.05
N ALA A 66 -4.91 17.91 -2.92
CA ALA A 66 -3.95 17.57 -3.97
C ALA A 66 -2.67 16.94 -3.41
N ASN A 67 -2.14 17.46 -2.29
CA ASN A 67 -0.90 16.96 -1.70
C ASN A 67 -1.05 15.53 -1.15
N THR A 68 -2.12 15.25 -0.40
CA THR A 68 -2.39 13.91 0.13
C THR A 68 -2.58 12.89 -0.99
N ARG A 69 -3.29 13.27 -2.06
CA ARG A 69 -3.45 12.42 -3.24
C ARG A 69 -2.12 12.15 -3.95
N GLU A 70 -1.25 13.15 -4.08
CA GLU A 70 0.08 12.95 -4.65
C GLU A 70 0.92 11.97 -3.81
N ILE A 71 0.86 12.09 -2.48
CA ILE A 71 1.55 11.16 -1.57
C ILE A 71 0.99 9.74 -1.72
N GLN A 72 -0.35 9.57 -1.77
CA GLN A 72 -0.99 8.27 -2.03
C GLN A 72 -0.50 7.65 -3.35
N GLN A 73 -0.49 8.43 -4.43
CA GLN A 73 -0.03 7.98 -5.74
C GLN A 73 1.44 7.55 -5.73
N LYS A 74 2.31 8.30 -5.04
CA LYS A 74 3.73 7.94 -4.88
C LYS A 74 3.90 6.63 -4.11
N ILE A 75 3.18 6.47 -2.99
CA ILE A 75 3.21 5.23 -2.20
C ILE A 75 2.77 4.04 -3.04
N MET A 76 1.65 4.17 -3.76
CA MET A 76 1.14 3.12 -4.65
C MET A 76 2.14 2.75 -5.74
N ALA A 77 2.70 3.75 -6.45
CA ALA A 77 3.69 3.50 -7.50
C ALA A 77 4.95 2.80 -6.96
N THR A 78 5.41 3.20 -5.77
CA THR A 78 6.55 2.55 -5.09
C THR A 78 6.22 1.10 -4.72
N LEU A 79 5.01 0.83 -4.22
CA LEU A 79 4.57 -0.54 -3.90
C LEU A 79 4.47 -1.43 -5.14
N GLU A 80 3.88 -0.92 -6.23
CA GLU A 80 3.76 -1.65 -7.49
C GLU A 80 5.13 -2.01 -8.11
N CYS A 81 6.15 -1.21 -7.82
CA CYS A 81 7.53 -1.47 -8.24
C CYS A 81 8.34 -2.31 -7.23
N SER A 82 7.79 -2.64 -6.06
CA SER A 82 8.49 -3.39 -5.01
C SER A 82 8.48 -4.88 -5.31
N SER A 83 9.66 -5.51 -5.34
CA SER A 83 9.79 -6.96 -5.46
C SER A 83 9.17 -7.71 -4.28
N ASP A 84 9.26 -7.14 -3.08
CA ASP A 84 8.68 -7.73 -1.87
C ASP A 84 7.16 -7.73 -1.95
N PHE A 85 6.57 -6.61 -2.39
CA PHE A 85 5.14 -6.54 -2.63
C PHE A 85 4.69 -7.48 -3.75
N ALA A 86 5.44 -7.57 -4.85
CA ALA A 86 5.14 -8.49 -5.95
C ALA A 86 5.20 -9.96 -5.53
N ALA A 87 6.15 -10.34 -4.66
CA ALA A 87 6.23 -11.69 -4.10
C ALA A 87 5.01 -12.02 -3.23
N LEU A 88 4.61 -11.09 -2.35
CA LEU A 88 3.40 -11.22 -1.52
C LEU A 88 2.13 -11.31 -2.36
N TYR A 89 2.01 -10.46 -3.39
CA TYR A 89 0.91 -10.47 -4.34
C TYR A 89 0.81 -11.83 -5.07
N GLY A 90 1.94 -12.36 -5.55
CA GLY A 90 1.99 -13.65 -6.25
C GLY A 90 1.54 -14.81 -5.35
N GLN A 91 1.95 -14.80 -4.07
CA GLN A 91 1.48 -15.78 -3.09
C GLN A 91 -0.04 -15.66 -2.88
N TYR A 92 -0.54 -14.44 -2.72
CA TYR A 92 -1.96 -14.16 -2.51
C TYR A 92 -2.85 -14.71 -3.64
N PHE A 93 -2.45 -14.46 -4.90
CA PHE A 93 -3.16 -14.99 -6.07
C PHE A 93 -3.09 -16.52 -6.15
N THR A 94 -1.95 -17.11 -5.79
CA THR A 94 -1.79 -18.57 -5.79
C THR A 94 -2.70 -19.20 -4.73
N GLU A 95 -2.77 -18.63 -3.52
CA GLU A 95 -3.60 -19.16 -2.42
C GLU A 95 -5.11 -19.00 -2.69
N THR A 96 -5.54 -17.88 -3.28
CA THR A 96 -6.95 -17.64 -3.60
C THR A 96 -7.45 -18.48 -4.78
N HIS A 97 -6.58 -18.86 -5.72
CA HIS A 97 -6.94 -19.73 -6.86
C HIS A 97 -6.61 -21.21 -6.67
N SER A 98 -5.84 -21.60 -5.65
CA SER A 98 -5.57 -23.02 -5.33
C SER A 98 -6.65 -23.67 -4.46
N GLY A 99 -7.71 -22.93 -4.10
CA GLY A 99 -8.88 -23.44 -3.37
C GLY A 99 -9.96 -24.10 -4.24
N GLU A 100 -9.79 -24.10 -5.56
CA GLU A 100 -10.66 -24.81 -6.51
C GLU A 100 -9.87 -25.96 -7.16
N GLY A 101 -9.74 -27.09 -6.47
CA GLY A 101 -9.10 -28.31 -6.97
C GLY A 101 -9.43 -29.53 -6.14
#